data_AF-A0ABD5PWS8-F1
#
_entry.id   AF-A0ABD5PWS8-F1
#
_cell.length_a   1.000
_cell.length_b   1.000
_cell.length_c   1.000
_cell.angle_alpha   90.00
_cell.angle_beta   90.00
_cell.angle_gamma   90.00
#
_symmetry.space_group_name_H-M   'P 1'
#
loop_
_entity.id
_entity.type
_entity.pdbx_description
1 polymer ?
#
loop_
_entity_poly.entity_id
_entity_poly.type
_entity_poly.pdbx_seq_one_letter_code
_entity_poly.pdbx_strand_id
1 'polypeptide(L)'
;MSKHDASAESLTTDQAFDLLGDSTRRRAVAALREFDGSATLDRLAEATAARVEDVDPSAVTADRRERTATMLHHNHLPRLEDADVVEYDPAESRVELTEVATDLEPYFEVIDGAYSE
;
A
#
# COMPACT_ATOMS: atom_id res chain seq x y z
N MET A 1 3.92 -21.69 21.50
CA MET A 1 2.59 -22.14 21.03
C MET A 1 2.49 -21.81 19.55
N SER A 2 1.91 -22.74 18.80
CA SER A 2 1.56 -22.74 17.37
C SER A 2 2.58 -22.25 16.34
N LYS A 3 3.26 -23.25 15.75
CA LYS A 3 3.71 -23.23 14.36
C LYS A 3 2.50 -22.93 13.48
N HIS A 4 2.58 -21.88 12.69
CA HIS A 4 1.59 -21.53 11.68
C HIS A 4 1.80 -22.42 10.45
N ASP A 5 0.69 -22.92 9.94
CA ASP A 5 0.54 -23.98 8.95
C ASP A 5 0.42 -23.31 7.58
N ALA A 6 1.34 -23.66 6.68
CA ALA A 6 1.40 -23.08 5.34
C ALA A 6 0.15 -23.45 4.52
N SER A 7 -0.84 -22.56 4.52
CA SER A 7 -1.97 -22.50 3.59
C SER A 7 -2.45 -21.04 3.59
N ALA A 8 -2.01 -20.24 2.61
CA ALA A 8 -2.40 -18.84 2.36
C ALA A 8 -3.00 -18.13 3.58
N GLU A 9 -2.14 -17.71 4.52
CA GLU A 9 -2.56 -17.24 5.82
C GLU A 9 -3.21 -15.86 5.68
N SER A 10 -4.53 -15.80 5.80
CA SER A 10 -5.28 -14.54 5.83
C SER A 10 -4.78 -13.64 6.96
N LEU A 11 -4.70 -12.33 6.72
CA LEU A 11 -4.25 -11.37 7.72
C LEU A 11 -5.14 -11.38 8.96
N THR A 12 -4.52 -11.47 10.14
CA THR A 12 -5.24 -11.21 11.39
C THR A 12 -5.60 -9.72 11.51
N THR A 13 -6.62 -9.42 12.30
CA THR A 13 -7.03 -8.03 12.57
C THR A 13 -5.89 -7.19 13.17
N ASP A 14 -5.09 -7.75 14.09
CA ASP A 14 -3.93 -7.04 14.66
C ASP A 14 -2.87 -6.73 13.60
N GLN A 15 -2.58 -7.67 12.69
CA GLN A 15 -1.66 -7.41 11.57
C GLN A 15 -2.22 -6.35 10.62
N ALA A 16 -3.50 -6.42 10.28
CA ALA A 16 -4.16 -5.39 9.47
C ALA A 16 -4.08 -4.01 10.12
N PHE A 17 -4.29 -3.91 11.44
CA PHE A 17 -4.14 -2.65 12.19
C PHE A 17 -2.70 -2.15 12.27
N ASP A 18 -1.71 -3.03 12.47
CA ASP A 18 -0.29 -2.65 12.45
C ASP A 18 0.09 -2.07 11.07
N LEU A 19 -0.32 -2.75 10.00
CA LEU A 19 -0.08 -2.31 8.63
C LEU A 19 -0.82 -1.01 8.31
N LEU A 20 -2.14 -0.96 8.50
CA LEU A 20 -2.95 0.19 8.11
C LEU A 20 -2.89 1.36 9.11
N GLY A 21 -2.27 1.19 10.28
CA GLY A 21 -2.03 2.29 11.21
C GLY A 21 -1.23 3.44 10.60
N ASP A 22 -0.35 3.14 9.65
CA ASP A 22 0.43 4.14 8.92
C ASP A 22 -0.34 4.73 7.73
N SER A 23 -0.42 6.06 7.70
CA SER A 23 -1.20 6.77 6.68
C SER A 23 -0.56 6.72 5.28
N THR A 24 0.75 6.49 5.17
CA THR A 24 1.43 6.35 3.88
C THR A 24 1.19 4.95 3.30
N ARG A 25 1.28 3.89 4.12
CA ARG A 25 0.92 2.52 3.68
C ARG A 25 -0.52 2.44 3.18
N ARG A 26 -1.46 3.05 3.90
CA ARG A 26 -2.86 3.17 3.46
C ARG A 26 -2.99 3.80 2.08
N ARG A 27 -2.37 4.96 1.87
CA ARG A 27 -2.43 5.68 0.59
C ARG A 27 -1.78 4.91 -0.55
N ALA A 28 -0.67 4.21 -0.29
CA ALA A 28 0.00 3.39 -1.29
C ALA A 28 -0.86 2.20 -1.73
N VAL A 29 -1.44 1.45 -0.76
CA VAL A 29 -2.33 0.32 -1.08
C VAL A 29 -3.60 0.81 -1.78
N ALA A 30 -4.21 1.92 -1.34
CA ALA A 30 -5.35 2.52 -2.02
C ALA A 30 -5.01 2.88 -3.49
N ALA A 31 -3.86 3.52 -3.72
CA ALA A 31 -3.41 3.85 -5.07
C ALA A 31 -3.20 2.61 -5.95
N LEU A 32 -2.66 1.52 -5.40
CA LEU A 32 -2.54 0.25 -6.14
C LEU A 32 -3.90 -0.34 -6.51
N ARG A 33 -4.89 -0.30 -5.61
CA ARG A 33 -6.27 -0.75 -5.91
C ARG A 33 -6.88 0.04 -7.08
N GLU A 34 -6.62 1.34 -7.15
CA GLU A 34 -7.07 2.20 -8.26
C GLU A 34 -6.30 1.96 -9.57
N PHE A 35 -5.14 1.29 -9.51
CA PHE A 35 -4.31 0.92 -10.65
C PHE A 35 -4.47 -0.54 -11.04
N ASP A 36 -5.65 -1.13 -10.82
CA ASP A 36 -5.93 -2.55 -11.10
C ASP A 36 -4.94 -3.50 -10.40
N GLY A 37 -4.43 -3.09 -9.24
CA GLY A 37 -3.52 -3.87 -8.41
C GLY A 37 -2.05 -3.80 -8.80
N SER A 38 -1.64 -3.02 -9.81
CA SER A 38 -0.25 -3.03 -10.27
C SER A 38 0.25 -1.67 -10.74
N ALA A 39 1.46 -1.28 -10.30
CA ALA A 39 2.08 -0.04 -10.73
C ALA A 39 3.61 -0.06 -10.65
N THR A 40 4.25 0.83 -11.42
CA THR A 40 5.66 1.16 -11.19
C THR A 40 5.82 1.93 -9.88
N LEU A 41 6.95 1.79 -9.19
CA LEU A 41 7.29 2.54 -7.98
C LEU A 41 7.16 4.06 -8.16
N ASP A 42 7.58 4.59 -9.32
CA ASP A 42 7.51 6.03 -9.61
C ASP A 42 6.07 6.54 -9.66
N ARG A 43 5.20 5.85 -10.42
CA ARG A 43 3.75 6.12 -10.46
C ARG A 43 3.09 5.96 -9.09
N LEU A 44 3.45 4.92 -8.34
CA LEU A 44 2.94 4.71 -6.98
C LEU A 44 3.35 5.85 -6.04
N ALA A 45 4.59 6.31 -6.15
CA ALA A 45 5.10 7.43 -5.36
C ALA A 45 4.41 8.75 -5.69
N GLU A 46 4.15 9.03 -6.97
CA GLU A 46 3.38 10.20 -7.40
C GLU A 46 1.97 10.19 -6.81
N ALA A 47 1.26 9.09 -6.99
CA ALA A 47 -0.09 8.89 -6.48
C ALA A 47 -0.16 8.99 -4.95
N THR A 48 0.83 8.42 -4.26
CA THR A 48 0.92 8.47 -2.80
C THR A 48 1.20 9.90 -2.32
N ALA A 49 2.14 10.60 -2.94
CA ALA A 49 2.48 11.98 -2.61
C ALA A 49 1.29 12.93 -2.82
N ALA A 50 0.58 12.78 -3.94
CA ALA A 50 -0.62 13.54 -4.25
C ALA A 50 -1.68 13.43 -3.13
N ARG A 51 -1.94 12.21 -2.65
CA ARG A 51 -2.87 11.94 -1.52
C ARG A 51 -2.35 12.43 -0.16
N VAL A 52 -1.04 12.54 0.02
CA VAL A 52 -0.46 13.10 1.25
C VAL A 52 -0.65 14.62 1.30
N GLU A 53 -0.53 15.28 0.15
CA GLU A 53 -0.58 16.74 0.05
C GLU A 53 -1.97 17.27 -0.34
N ASP A 54 -2.92 16.38 -0.63
CA ASP A 54 -4.27 16.71 -1.11
C ASP A 54 -4.23 17.57 -2.39
N VAL A 55 -3.45 17.12 -3.37
CA VAL A 55 -3.25 17.79 -4.66
C VAL A 55 -3.46 16.83 -5.82
N ASP A 56 -3.64 17.39 -7.02
CA ASP A 56 -3.65 16.61 -8.25
C ASP A 56 -2.28 15.92 -8.47
N PRO A 57 -2.22 14.67 -8.97
CA PRO A 57 -0.96 13.98 -9.27
C PRO A 57 -0.03 14.79 -10.18
N SER A 58 -0.55 15.56 -11.13
CA SER A 58 0.25 16.41 -12.03
C SER A 58 0.92 17.60 -11.34
N ALA A 59 0.46 17.96 -10.13
CA ALA A 59 1.06 19.01 -9.31
C ALA A 59 2.22 18.50 -8.44
N VAL A 60 2.43 17.18 -8.37
CA VAL A 60 3.52 16.59 -7.59
C VAL A 60 4.86 16.88 -8.26
N THR A 61 5.75 17.56 -7.54
CA THR A 61 7.10 17.86 -8.04
C THR A 61 7.97 16.60 -8.12
N ALA A 62 8.95 16.61 -9.03
CA ALA A 62 9.90 15.50 -9.18
C ALA A 62 10.68 15.18 -7.90
N ASP A 63 11.16 16.21 -7.16
CA ASP A 63 11.86 16.02 -5.87
C ASP A 63 10.94 15.34 -4.84
N ARG A 64 9.67 15.75 -4.79
CA ARG A 64 8.70 15.14 -3.89
C ARG A 64 8.42 13.69 -4.26
N ARG A 65 8.24 13.40 -5.55
CA ARG A 65 8.05 12.04 -6.07
C ARG A 65 9.23 11.15 -5.73
N GLU A 66 10.46 11.61 -5.96
CA GLU A 66 11.69 10.85 -5.67
C GLU A 66 11.84 10.56 -4.17
N ARG A 67 11.56 11.54 -3.30
CA ARG A 67 11.57 11.34 -1.85
C ARG A 67 10.52 10.33 -1.40
N THR A 68 9.32 10.40 -1.96
CA THR A 68 8.26 9.43 -1.66
C THR A 68 8.63 8.03 -2.16
N ALA A 69 9.21 7.91 -3.35
CA ALA A 69 9.67 6.62 -3.89
C ALA A 69 10.74 5.99 -2.97
N THR A 70 11.72 6.80 -2.52
CA THR A 70 12.74 6.37 -1.56
C THR A 70 12.11 5.91 -0.25
N MET A 71 11.13 6.65 0.27
CA MET A 71 10.42 6.29 1.51
C MET A 71 9.62 5.00 1.35
N LEU A 72 8.90 4.83 0.23
CA LEU A 72 8.15 3.63 -0.08
C LEU A 72 9.07 2.41 -0.15
N HIS A 73 10.15 2.51 -0.92
CA HIS A 73 11.13 1.45 -1.12
C HIS A 73 11.77 0.98 0.19
N HIS A 74 12.17 1.89 1.08
CA HIS A 74 12.90 1.51 2.29
C HIS A 74 12.02 1.18 3.50
N ASN A 75 10.81 1.75 3.60
CA ASN A 75 10.03 1.67 4.83
C ASN A 75 8.66 1.00 4.68
N HIS A 76 7.97 1.25 3.57
CA HIS A 76 6.56 0.87 3.45
C HIS A 76 6.39 -0.42 2.66
N LEU A 77 7.01 -0.54 1.49
CA LEU A 77 6.92 -1.75 0.66
C LEU A 77 7.50 -2.98 1.36
N PRO A 78 8.67 -2.93 2.04
CA PRO A 78 9.19 -4.11 2.73
C PRO A 78 8.27 -4.64 3.84
N ARG A 79 7.51 -3.76 4.50
CA ARG A 79 6.55 -4.17 5.53
C ARG A 79 5.26 -4.74 4.95
N LEU A 80 4.83 -4.24 3.80
CA LEU A 80 3.68 -4.78 3.09
C LEU A 80 4.03 -6.14 2.48
N GLU A 81 5.25 -6.30 1.98
CA GLU A 81 5.79 -7.55 1.43
C GLU A 81 6.01 -8.61 2.52
N ASP A 82 6.53 -8.24 3.69
CA ASP A 82 6.67 -9.17 4.85
C ASP A 82 5.33 -9.74 5.33
N ALA A 83 4.24 -9.02 5.06
CA ALA A 83 2.87 -9.44 5.33
C ALA A 83 2.14 -10.01 4.11
N ASP A 84 2.88 -10.31 3.03
CA ASP A 84 2.37 -10.81 1.75
C ASP A 84 1.30 -9.93 1.10
N VAL A 85 1.13 -8.66 1.48
CA VAL A 85 0.10 -7.76 0.89
C VAL A 85 0.49 -7.32 -0.52
N VAL A 86 1.79 -7.17 -0.77
CA VAL A 86 2.33 -6.79 -2.07
C VAL A 86 3.52 -7.66 -2.42
N GLU A 87 3.74 -7.86 -3.72
CA GLU A 87 5.03 -8.28 -4.25
C GLU A 87 5.75 -7.05 -4.79
N TYR A 88 6.99 -6.83 -4.36
CA TYR A 88 7.79 -5.70 -4.83
C TYR A 88 9.08 -6.16 -5.53
N ASP A 89 9.17 -5.94 -6.83
CA ASP A 89 10.40 -6.14 -7.59
C ASP A 89 11.21 -4.82 -7.64
N PRO A 90 12.34 -4.70 -6.91
CA PRO A 90 13.18 -3.51 -6.95
C PRO A 90 14.00 -3.38 -8.24
N ALA A 91 14.27 -4.49 -8.94
CA ALA A 91 15.02 -4.47 -10.20
C ALA A 91 14.14 -3.93 -11.34
N GLU A 92 12.87 -4.32 -11.37
CA GLU A 92 11.88 -3.82 -12.33
C GLU A 92 11.16 -2.56 -11.84
N SER A 93 11.37 -2.17 -10.58
CA SER A 93 10.68 -1.07 -9.91
C SER A 93 9.16 -1.18 -10.04
N ARG A 94 8.63 -2.38 -9.78
CA ARG A 94 7.21 -2.73 -9.97
C ARG A 94 6.64 -3.31 -8.68
N VAL A 95 5.43 -2.86 -8.33
CA VAL A 95 4.70 -3.27 -7.13
C VAL A 95 3.35 -3.81 -7.55
N GLU A 96 2.98 -4.98 -7.04
CA GLU A 96 1.71 -5.64 -7.36
C GLU A 96 1.01 -6.08 -6.06
N LEU A 97 -0.31 -5.91 -5.98
CA LEU A 97 -1.11 -6.48 -4.90
C LEU A 97 -1.18 -7.98 -5.05
N THR A 98 -1.14 -8.68 -3.93
CA THR A 98 -1.39 -10.12 -3.88
C THR A 98 -2.88 -10.39 -3.57
N GLU A 99 -3.24 -11.68 -3.50
CA GLU A 99 -4.55 -12.12 -3.02
C GLU A 99 -4.80 -11.72 -1.55
N VAL A 100 -3.76 -11.64 -0.71
CA VAL A 100 -3.85 -11.26 0.72
C VAL A 100 -4.32 -9.82 0.90
N ALA A 101 -4.09 -8.94 -0.09
CA ALA A 101 -4.58 -7.57 -0.05
C ALA A 101 -6.13 -7.48 0.06
N THR A 102 -6.85 -8.53 -0.35
CA THR A 102 -8.32 -8.63 -0.21
C THR A 102 -8.76 -8.57 1.26
N ASP A 103 -7.94 -9.07 2.18
CA ASP A 103 -8.25 -9.03 3.62
C ASP A 103 -8.26 -7.61 4.19
N LEU A 104 -7.65 -6.64 3.48
CA LEU A 104 -7.60 -5.24 3.88
C LEU A 104 -8.81 -4.43 3.42
N GLU A 105 -9.58 -4.93 2.44
CA GLU A 105 -10.75 -4.24 1.88
C GLU A 105 -11.75 -3.72 2.91
N PRO A 106 -12.20 -4.50 3.92
CA PRO A 106 -13.18 -4.03 4.91
C PRO A 106 -12.67 -2.84 5.74
N TYR A 107 -11.34 -2.69 5.88
CA TYR A 107 -10.75 -1.58 6.62
C TYR A 107 -10.70 -0.30 5.77
N PHE A 108 -10.47 -0.43 4.45
CA PHE A 108 -10.52 0.71 3.53
C PHE A 108 -11.92 1.30 3.44
N GLU A 109 -12.98 0.48 3.41
CA GLU A 109 -14.37 0.98 3.43
C GLU A 109 -14.67 1.87 4.64
N VAL A 110 -14.08 1.54 5.80
CA VAL A 110 -14.20 2.33 7.03
C VAL A 110 -13.37 3.61 6.98
N ILE A 111 -12.14 3.54 6.45
CA ILE A 111 -11.22 4.69 6.35
C ILE A 111 -11.71 5.71 5.33
N ASP A 112 -12.26 5.25 4.20
CA ASP A 112 -12.76 6.07 3.10
C ASP A 112 -14.18 6.62 3.39
N GLY A 113 -14.76 6.27 4.55
CA GLY A 113 -16.00 6.85 5.03
C GLY A 113 -17.25 6.42 4.24
N ALA A 114 -17.28 5.19 3.72
CA ALA A 114 -18.39 4.70 2.89
C ALA A 114 -19.74 4.52 3.62
N TYR A 115 -19.85 4.90 4.89
CA TYR A 115 -21.12 5.01 5.62
C TYR A 115 -21.21 6.37 6.35
N SER A 116 -21.32 7.44 5.58
CA SER A 116 -22.02 8.64 6.06
C SER A 116 -23.35 8.70 5.32
N GLU A 117 -24.38 8.11 5.91
CA GLU A 117 -25.79 8.31 5.53
C GLU A 117 -26.26 9.74 5.84
#